data_AF-A0A832DD87-F1
#
_entry.id   AF-A0A832DD87-F1
#
_cell.length_a   1.000
_cell.length_b   1.000
_cell.length_c   1.000
_cell.angle_alpha   90.00
_cell.angle_beta   90.00
_cell.angle_gamma   90.00
#
_symmetry.space_group_name_H-M   'P 1'
#
loop_
_entity.id
_entity.type
_entity.pdbx_description
1 polymer ?
#
loop_
_entity_poly.entity_id
_entity_poly.type
_entity_poly.pdbx_seq_one_letter_code
_entity_poly.pdbx_strand_id
1 'polypeptide(L)'
;MAVTLKTLLKVAPFPQEQREKLFELYDQMSEDQKMRLSVAAWTALSEMYFAKLKYETDKLLMEIQDGKRKYNINDFKELEARLIHEFAEKLESAESEAEIGEVRKQLEQYKTKPFTQDNAVFSPQK
;
A
#
# COMPACT_ATOMS: atom_id res chain seq x y z
N MET A 1 -18.01 -6.82 0.48
CA MET A 1 -18.48 -5.42 0.45
C MET A 1 -17.44 -4.58 -0.26
N ALA A 2 -17.85 -3.58 -1.06
CA ALA A 2 -16.89 -2.68 -1.73
C ALA A 2 -16.34 -1.64 -0.74
N VAL A 3 -15.04 -1.36 -0.78
CA VAL A 3 -14.40 -0.35 0.08
C VAL A 3 -15.02 1.02 -0.18
N THR A 4 -15.62 1.62 0.85
CA THR A 4 -16.26 2.93 0.72
C THR A 4 -15.25 4.07 0.75
N LEU A 5 -15.58 5.21 0.12
CA LEU A 5 -14.74 6.42 0.19
C LEU A 5 -14.57 6.92 1.63
N LYS A 6 -15.61 6.80 2.46
CA LYS A 6 -15.52 7.16 3.89
C LYS A 6 -14.50 6.27 4.62
N THR A 7 -14.48 4.97 4.33
CA THR A 7 -13.47 4.05 4.89
C THR A 7 -12.07 4.40 4.38
N LEU A 8 -11.92 4.71 3.08
CA LEU A 8 -10.64 5.14 2.51
C LEU A 8 -10.09 6.40 3.18
N LEU A 9 -10.93 7.41 3.41
CA LEU A 9 -10.52 8.65 4.07
C LEU A 9 -10.10 8.46 5.53
N LYS A 10 -10.66 7.46 6.23
CA LYS A 10 -10.23 7.11 7.60
C LYS A 10 -8.84 6.49 7.64
N VAL A 11 -8.52 5.65 6.65
CA VAL A 11 -7.27 4.88 6.64
C VAL A 11 -6.14 5.62 5.92
N ALA A 12 -6.47 6.43 4.92
CA ALA A 12 -5.49 7.18 4.16
C ALA A 12 -4.67 8.12 5.06
N PRO A 13 -3.36 8.30 4.77
CA PRO A 13 -2.43 9.08 5.60
C PRO A 13 -2.62 10.59 5.41
N PHE A 14 -3.86 11.09 5.45
CA PHE A 14 -4.15 12.52 5.46
C PHE A 14 -3.97 13.10 6.87
N PRO A 15 -3.47 14.35 6.99
CA PRO A 15 -3.50 15.11 8.24
C PRO A 15 -4.92 15.19 8.79
N GLN A 16 -5.06 15.13 10.12
CA GLN A 16 -6.36 15.09 10.79
C GLN A 16 -7.27 16.26 10.37
N GLU A 17 -6.75 17.49 10.38
CA GLU A 17 -7.52 18.68 9.97
C GLU A 17 -8.02 18.61 8.51
N GLN A 18 -7.22 18.02 7.60
CA GLN A 18 -7.64 17.85 6.21
C GLN A 18 -8.72 16.79 6.10
N ARG A 19 -8.59 15.70 6.85
CA ARG A 19 -9.56 14.62 6.90
C ARG A 19 -10.91 15.10 7.42
N GLU A 20 -10.93 15.88 8.49
CA GLU A 20 -12.14 16.48 9.05
C GLU A 20 -12.85 17.36 8.03
N LYS A 21 -12.11 18.25 7.36
CA LYS A 21 -12.66 19.07 6.26
C LYS A 21 -13.23 18.24 5.10
N LEU A 22 -12.56 17.14 4.74
CA LEU A 22 -13.04 16.24 3.69
C LEU A 22 -14.33 15.52 4.10
N PHE A 23 -14.49 15.20 5.38
CA PHE A 23 -15.73 14.62 5.90
C PHE A 23 -16.89 15.63 5.95
N GLU A 24 -16.63 16.87 6.36
CA GLU A 24 -17.64 17.94 6.38
C GLU A 24 -18.17 18.27 4.97
N LEU A 25 -17.27 18.31 3.99
CA LEU A 25 -17.62 18.60 2.60
C LEU A 25 -18.15 17.38 1.84
N TYR A 26 -18.04 16.17 2.41
CA TYR A 26 -18.32 14.91 1.71
C TYR A 26 -19.71 14.88 1.06
N ASP A 27 -20.74 15.32 1.80
CA ASP A 27 -22.13 15.30 1.31
C ASP A 27 -22.40 16.42 0.29
N GLN A 28 -21.52 17.42 0.21
CA GLN A 28 -21.59 18.53 -0.75
C GLN A 28 -20.75 18.28 -2.01
N MET A 29 -19.91 17.23 -2.02
CA MET A 29 -19.07 16.89 -3.16
C MET A 29 -19.87 16.28 -4.29
N SER A 30 -19.54 16.66 -5.53
CA SER A 30 -20.04 15.97 -6.72
C SER A 30 -19.43 14.58 -6.85
N GLU A 31 -20.04 13.70 -7.64
CA GLU A 31 -19.52 12.36 -7.89
C GLU A 31 -18.11 12.39 -8.51
N ASP A 32 -17.82 13.35 -9.40
CA ASP A 32 -16.46 13.54 -9.94
C ASP A 32 -15.44 13.93 -8.87
N GLN A 33 -15.83 14.74 -7.90
CA GLN A 33 -14.97 15.11 -6.78
C GLN A 33 -14.71 13.92 -5.87
N LYS A 34 -15.75 13.14 -5.55
CA LYS A 34 -15.63 11.90 -4.77
C LYS A 34 -14.75 10.88 -5.49
N MET A 35 -14.88 10.73 -6.81
CA MET A 35 -14.03 9.86 -7.61
C MET A 35 -12.56 10.28 -7.55
N ARG A 36 -12.26 11.57 -7.78
CA ARG A 36 -10.88 12.09 -7.67
C ARG A 36 -10.30 11.89 -6.27
N LEU A 37 -11.12 12.10 -5.25
CA LEU A 37 -10.70 11.90 -3.86
C LEU A 37 -10.42 10.43 -3.55
N SER A 38 -11.23 9.52 -4.08
CA SER A 38 -10.99 8.07 -3.99
C SER A 38 -9.66 7.68 -4.62
N VAL A 39 -9.37 8.18 -5.83
CA VAL A 39 -8.09 7.97 -6.51
C VAL A 39 -6.94 8.48 -5.64
N ALA A 40 -7.02 9.70 -5.12
CA ALA A 40 -5.97 10.28 -4.27
C ALA A 40 -5.76 9.46 -2.99
N ALA A 41 -6.83 9.00 -2.34
CA ALA A 41 -6.75 8.18 -1.14
C ALA A 41 -6.09 6.83 -1.43
N TRP A 42 -6.46 6.16 -2.52
CA TRP A 42 -5.84 4.91 -2.95
C TRP A 42 -4.36 5.07 -3.33
N THR A 43 -4.00 6.15 -4.02
CA THR A 43 -2.60 6.47 -4.31
C THR A 43 -1.79 6.62 -3.03
N ALA A 44 -2.28 7.40 -2.06
CA ALA A 44 -1.58 7.59 -0.79
C ALA A 44 -1.45 6.29 0.02
N LEU A 45 -2.49 5.45 0.02
CA LEU A 45 -2.45 4.13 0.65
C LEU A 45 -1.45 3.19 -0.02
N SER A 46 -1.42 3.17 -1.35
CA SER A 46 -0.46 2.41 -2.14
C SER A 46 0.98 2.82 -1.82
N GLU A 47 1.28 4.12 -1.81
CA GLU A 47 2.61 4.62 -1.46
C GLU A 47 3.02 4.21 -0.04
N MET A 48 2.11 4.31 0.92
CA MET A 48 2.35 3.88 2.29
C MET A 48 2.60 2.36 2.37
N TYR A 49 1.84 1.55 1.63
CA TYR A 49 2.02 0.11 1.55
C TYR A 49 3.40 -0.25 1.00
N PHE A 50 3.79 0.30 -0.16
CA PHE A 50 5.09 -0.01 -0.77
C PHE A 50 6.27 0.53 0.05
N ALA A 51 6.13 1.68 0.70
CA ALA A 51 7.14 2.20 1.62
C ALA A 51 7.35 1.24 2.81
N LYS A 52 6.26 0.73 3.40
CA LYS A 52 6.31 -0.23 4.50
C LYS A 52 6.87 -1.59 4.07
N LEU A 53 6.45 -2.08 2.90
CA LEU A 53 6.98 -3.32 2.32
C LEU A 53 8.49 -3.21 2.09
N LYS A 54 8.95 -2.09 1.52
CA LYS A 54 10.37 -1.83 1.32
C LYS A 54 11.13 -1.81 2.64
N TYR A 55 10.66 -1.05 3.62
CA TYR A 55 11.30 -0.96 4.94
C TYR A 55 11.46 -2.34 5.61
N GLU A 56 10.39 -3.14 5.63
CA GLU A 56 10.44 -4.48 6.24
C GLU A 56 11.31 -5.45 5.43
N THR A 57 11.34 -5.31 4.10
CA THR A 57 12.24 -6.08 3.22
C THR A 57 13.69 -5.75 3.49
N ASP A 58 14.04 -4.46 3.58
CA ASP A 58 15.39 -3.99 3.87
C ASP A 58 15.84 -4.48 5.25
N LYS A 59 14.94 -4.44 6.25
CA LYS A 59 15.20 -5.00 7.58
C LYS A 59 15.47 -6.51 7.54
N LEU A 60 14.68 -7.27 6.79
CA LEU A 60 14.87 -8.72 6.65
C LEU A 60 16.21 -9.04 5.96
N LEU A 61 16.58 -8.27 4.94
CA LEU A 61 17.88 -8.40 4.27
C LEU A 61 19.05 -8.10 5.21
N MET A 62 18.93 -7.09 6.08
CA MET A 62 19.94 -6.81 7.12
C MET A 62 20.08 -7.96 8.11
N GLU A 63 18.97 -8.58 8.56
CA GLU A 63 19.03 -9.76 9.44
C GLU A 63 19.76 -10.95 8.79
N ILE A 64 19.59 -11.12 7.48
CA ILE A 64 20.27 -12.15 6.69
C ILE A 64 21.76 -11.84 6.55
N GLN A 65 22.09 -10.58 6.24
CA GLN A 65 23.47 -10.12 6.12
C GLN A 65 24.23 -10.25 7.45
N ASP A 66 23.59 -9.95 8.57
CA ASP A 66 24.14 -10.10 9.92
C ASP A 66 24.25 -11.57 10.37
N GLY A 67 23.76 -12.53 9.57
CA GLY A 67 23.73 -13.95 9.93
C GLY A 67 22.72 -14.31 11.02
N LYS A 68 21.84 -13.37 11.43
CA LYS A 68 20.78 -13.60 12.43
C LYS A 68 19.66 -14.49 11.90
N ARG A 69 19.49 -14.53 10.57
CA ARG A 69 18.46 -15.29 9.87
C ARG A 69 19.04 -15.90 8.60
N LYS A 70 18.55 -17.08 8.20
CA LYS A 70 18.89 -17.68 6.89
C LYS A 70 17.99 -17.11 5.80
N TYR A 71 18.54 -16.93 4.60
CA TYR A 71 17.74 -16.54 3.44
C TYR A 71 16.64 -17.58 3.17
N ASN A 72 15.40 -17.11 3.15
CA ASN A 72 14.23 -17.89 2.80
C ASN A 72 13.26 -17.03 1.98
N ILE A 73 12.95 -17.45 0.76
CA ILE A 73 12.02 -16.72 -0.11
C ILE A 73 10.60 -16.65 0.46
N ASN A 74 10.21 -17.64 1.28
CA ASN A 74 8.88 -17.66 1.88
C ASN A 74 8.69 -16.53 2.90
N ASP A 75 9.75 -16.09 3.59
CA ASP A 75 9.68 -14.99 4.55
C ASP A 75 9.23 -13.67 3.86
N PHE A 76 9.68 -13.44 2.62
CA PHE A 76 9.27 -12.27 1.84
C PHE A 76 7.80 -12.37 1.38
N LYS A 77 7.35 -13.58 1.02
CA LYS A 77 5.94 -13.81 0.65
C LYS A 77 5.01 -13.66 1.85
N GLU A 78 5.41 -14.18 3.00
CA GLU A 78 4.68 -14.02 4.26
C GLU A 78 4.64 -12.55 4.69
N LEU A 79 5.74 -11.82 4.51
CA LEU A 79 5.80 -10.39 4.77
C LEU A 79 4.77 -9.63 3.92
N GLU A 80 4.75 -9.89 2.61
CA GLU A 80 3.79 -9.27 1.70
C GLU A 80 2.35 -9.61 2.09
N ALA A 81 2.05 -10.90 2.32
CA ALA A 81 0.73 -11.35 2.73
C ALA A 81 0.27 -10.69 4.04
N ARG A 82 1.16 -10.61 5.04
CA ARG A 82 0.90 -9.96 6.33
C ARG A 82 0.57 -8.48 6.16
N LEU A 83 1.34 -7.76 5.34
CA LEU A 83 1.11 -6.33 5.12
C LEU A 83 -0.20 -6.08 4.37
N ILE A 84 -0.53 -6.90 3.37
CA ILE A 84 -1.81 -6.81 2.67
C ILE A 84 -2.96 -7.07 3.63
N HIS A 85 -2.84 -8.08 4.50
CA HIS A 85 -3.85 -8.38 5.51
C HIS A 85 -4.06 -7.20 6.46
N GLU A 86 -2.99 -6.57 6.95
CA GLU A 86 -3.07 -5.39 7.82
C GLU A 86 -3.81 -4.21 7.13
N PHE A 87 -3.57 -4.00 5.84
CA PHE A 87 -4.27 -2.97 5.07
C PHE A 87 -5.74 -3.35 4.83
N ALA A 88 -6.03 -4.62 4.55
CA ALA A 88 -7.39 -5.12 4.38
C ALA A 88 -8.19 -5.00 5.69
N GLU A 89 -7.60 -5.32 6.83
CA GLU A 89 -8.21 -5.14 8.16
C GLU A 89 -8.56 -3.68 8.42
N LYS A 90 -7.62 -2.75 8.16
CA LYS A 90 -7.87 -1.32 8.33
C LYS A 90 -8.98 -0.81 7.41
N LEU A 91 -9.10 -1.37 6.22
CA LEU A 91 -10.15 -1.06 5.26
C LEU A 91 -11.46 -1.84 5.53
N GLU A 92 -11.58 -2.51 6.67
CA GLU A 92 -12.77 -3.30 7.03
C GLU A 92 -13.13 -4.34 5.94
N SER A 93 -12.10 -4.85 5.25
CA SER A 93 -12.20 -5.71 4.04
C SER A 93 -11.41 -7.02 4.19
N ALA A 94 -11.17 -7.46 5.44
CA ALA A 94 -10.45 -8.70 5.75
C ALA A 94 -11.38 -9.91 5.96
N GLU A 95 -12.67 -9.80 5.64
CA GLU A 95 -13.66 -10.85 5.92
C GLU A 95 -13.57 -12.04 4.93
N SER A 96 -13.01 -11.82 3.74
CA SER A 96 -12.84 -12.88 2.74
C SER A 96 -11.56 -12.73 1.90
N GLU A 97 -11.03 -13.84 1.39
CA GLU A 97 -9.88 -13.83 0.46
C GLU A 97 -10.17 -13.02 -0.81
N ALA A 98 -11.42 -12.97 -1.25
CA ALA A 98 -11.83 -12.18 -2.40
C ALA A 98 -11.64 -10.68 -2.16
N GLU A 99 -12.02 -10.18 -0.98
CA GLU A 99 -11.87 -8.78 -0.60
C GLU A 99 -10.41 -8.39 -0.35
N ILE A 100 -9.64 -9.29 0.28
CA ILE A 100 -8.19 -9.12 0.43
C ILE A 100 -7.53 -9.07 -0.95
N GLY A 101 -7.97 -9.92 -1.88
CA GLY A 101 -7.52 -9.91 -3.27
C GLY A 101 -7.87 -8.61 -4.00
N GLU A 102 -9.04 -8.03 -3.73
CA GLU A 102 -9.43 -6.73 -4.26
C GLU A 102 -8.55 -5.59 -3.72
N VAL A 103 -8.29 -5.56 -2.41
CA VAL A 103 -7.37 -4.59 -1.79
C VAL A 103 -5.97 -4.70 -2.41
N ARG A 104 -5.45 -5.92 -2.58
CA ARG A 104 -4.17 -6.16 -3.27
C ARG A 104 -4.18 -5.59 -4.69
N LYS A 105 -5.24 -5.86 -5.45
CA LYS A 105 -5.36 -5.36 -6.83
C LYS A 105 -5.40 -3.85 -6.89
N GLN A 106 -6.12 -3.20 -5.98
CA GLN A 106 -6.17 -1.73 -5.90
C GLN A 106 -4.81 -1.15 -5.54
N LEU A 107 -4.11 -1.70 -4.53
CA LEU A 107 -2.78 -1.23 -4.16
C LEU A 107 -1.78 -1.34 -5.33
N GLU A 108 -1.78 -2.46 -6.06
CA GLU A 108 -0.93 -2.62 -7.24
C GLU A 108 -1.35 -1.71 -8.41
N GLN A 109 -2.65 -1.45 -8.60
CA GLN A 109 -3.14 -0.54 -9.65
C GLN A 109 -2.66 0.90 -9.44
N TYR A 110 -2.64 1.36 -8.19
CA TYR A 110 -2.21 2.73 -7.83
C TYR A 110 -0.74 2.81 -7.44
N LYS A 111 0.05 1.80 -7.77
CA LYS A 111 1.50 1.80 -7.58
C LYS A 111 2.12 2.92 -8.42
N THR A 112 2.62 3.97 -7.77
CA THR A 112 3.11 5.16 -8.48
C THR A 112 4.47 4.97 -9.17
N LYS A 113 5.13 3.80 -9.06
CA LYS A 113 6.24 3.39 -9.96
C LYS A 113 6.33 1.87 -10.11
N PRO A 114 6.51 1.31 -11.33
CA PRO A 114 7.08 -0.03 -11.45
C PRO A 114 8.47 -0.01 -10.81
N PHE A 115 8.78 -1.03 -10.02
CA PHE A 115 10.16 -1.37 -9.71
C PHE A 115 10.77 -1.95 -10.98
N THR A 116 10.98 -1.12 -12.01
CA THR A 116 11.86 -1.47 -13.11
C THR A 116 13.24 -1.58 -12.52
N GLN A 117 13.70 -2.83 -12.41
CA GLN A 117 15.12 -3.15 -12.41
C GLN A 117 15.75 -2.42 -13.60
N ASP A 118 16.39 -1.29 -13.35
CA ASP A 118 17.40 -0.77 -14.27
C ASP A 118 18.59 -1.73 -14.19
N ASN A 119 18.48 -2.80 -14.97
CA ASN A 119 19.64 -3.44 -15.57
C ASN A 119 20.24 -2.41 -16.55
N ALA A 120 20.96 -1.44 -16.00
CA ALA A 120 21.76 -0.49 -16.77
C ALA A 120 23.22 -0.56 -16.30
N VAL A 121 23.91 -1.57 -16.84
CA VAL A 121 25.30 -1.50 -17.29
C VAL A 121 26.34 -1.13 -16.21
N PHE A 122 26.72 -2.13 -15.39
CA PHE A 122 28.10 -2.24 -14.92
C PHE A 122 28.98 -2.62 -16.13
N SER A 123 29.44 -1.63 -16.88
CA SER A 123 30.62 -1.78 -17.73
C SER A 123 31.85 -1.41 -16.91
N PRO A 124 32.73 -2.37 -16.54
CA PRO A 124 34.04 -2.01 -16.02
C PRO A 124 34.86 -1.46 -17.18
N GLN A 125 35.14 -0.16 -17.17
CA GLN A 125 36.18 0.38 -18.04
C GLN A 125 37.53 -0.18 -17.57
N LYS A 126 38.18 -0.91 -18.47
CA LYS A 126 39.61 -1.24 -18.43
C LYS A 126 40.42 -0.05 -18.93
#